data_AF-A0A1V2I2P8-F1
#
_entry.id   AF-A0A1V2I2P8-F1
#
_cell.length_a   1.000
_cell.length_b   1.000
_cell.length_c   1.000
_cell.angle_alpha   90.00
_cell.angle_beta   90.00
_cell.angle_gamma   90.00
#
_symmetry.space_group_name_H-M   'P 1'
#
loop_
_entity.id
_entity.type
_entity.pdbx_description
1 polymer ?
#
loop_
_entity_poly.entity_id
_entity_poly.type
_entity_poly.pdbx_seq_one_letter_code
_entity_poly.pdbx_strand_id
1 'polypeptide(L)' 'MSAENGSASTPPTSAGVLGSRYGTCDGKAALARETSPGSWQVKMHDPSSPRAGHDGWVMIGSGWSTLAEAAAATGLS' A
#
# COMPACT_ATOMS: atom_id res chain seq x y z
N MET A 1 -37.69 -9.74 -4.18
CA MET A 1 -37.32 -8.39 -3.72
C MET A 1 -35.82 -8.41 -3.47
N SER A 2 -35.07 -7.90 -4.44
CA SER A 2 -33.60 -7.82 -4.37
C SER A 2 -33.23 -6.57 -3.57
N ALA A 3 -32.39 -6.72 -2.54
CA ALA A 3 -31.78 -5.60 -1.84
C ALA A 3 -30.27 -5.63 -2.13
N GLU A 4 -29.89 -4.89 -3.16
CA GLU A 4 -28.51 -4.59 -3.51
C GLU A 4 -28.06 -3.49 -2.54
N ASN A 5 -27.41 -3.87 -1.42
CA ASN A 5 -26.91 -2.89 -0.47
C ASN A 5 -25.60 -2.29 -1.01
N GLY A 6 -25.74 -1.20 -1.76
CA GLY A 6 -24.65 -0.39 -2.26
C GLY A 6 -23.81 0.17 -1.13
N SER A 7 -22.65 -0.45 -0.90
CA SER A 7 -21.53 0.19 -0.22
C SER A 7 -20.56 0.70 -1.27
N ALA A 8 -21.02 1.69 -2.05
CA ALA A 8 -20.12 2.51 -2.84
C ALA A 8 -19.25 3.29 -1.86
N SER A 9 -18.10 2.72 -1.51
CA SER A 9 -17.03 3.45 -0.84
C SER A 9 -16.64 4.58 -1.78
N THR A 10 -17.04 5.80 -1.43
CA THR A 10 -16.58 7.03 -2.07
C THR A 10 -15.06 6.95 -2.27
N PRO A 11 -14.53 6.99 -3.51
CA PRO A 11 -13.10 7.18 -3.66
C PRO A 11 -12.82 8.57 -3.09
N PRO A 12 -11.90 8.73 -2.12
CA PRO A 12 -11.52 10.06 -1.68
C PRO A 12 -10.93 10.79 -2.88
N THR A 13 -11.62 11.87 -3.26
CA THR A 13 -11.20 13.05 -3.99
C THR A 13 -9.77 13.06 -4.51
N SER A 14 -9.68 13.30 -5.82
CA SER A 14 -8.51 13.69 -6.61
C SER A 14 -7.59 14.72 -5.91
N ALA A 15 -6.66 14.23 -5.09
CA ALA A 15 -5.36 14.86 -4.84
C ALA A 15 -4.41 14.19 -5.83
N GLY A 16 -3.79 14.97 -6.73
CA GLY A 16 -3.12 14.50 -7.96
C GLY A 16 -2.58 13.07 -7.87
N VAL A 17 -3.14 12.17 -8.70
CA VAL A 17 -2.98 10.70 -8.62
C VAL A 17 -1.57 10.31 -8.19
N LEU A 18 -1.39 10.09 -6.89
CA LEU A 18 -0.14 9.60 -6.32
C LEU A 18 0.03 8.15 -6.75
N GLY A 19 1.24 7.78 -7.19
CA GLY A 19 1.47 6.46 -7.76
C GLY A 19 1.27 5.33 -6.73
N SER A 20 0.79 4.17 -7.19
CA SER A 20 0.75 2.95 -6.37
C SER A 20 1.18 1.74 -7.19
N ARG A 21 1.95 0.84 -6.58
CA ARG A 21 2.38 -0.43 -7.17
C ARG A 21 2.17 -1.56 -6.17
N TYR A 22 1.44 -2.58 -6.62
CA TYR A 22 1.38 -3.87 -5.97
C TYR A 22 2.52 -4.76 -6.46
N GLY A 23 3.01 -5.60 -5.58
CA GLY A 23 4.03 -6.59 -5.87
C GLY A 23 4.15 -7.59 -4.74
N THR A 24 5.31 -8.22 -4.67
CA THR A 24 5.64 -9.14 -3.57
C THR A 24 6.96 -8.74 -2.92
N CYS A 25 7.03 -8.88 -1.60
CA CYS A 25 8.25 -8.79 -0.80
C CYS A 25 8.34 -10.07 0.02
N ASP A 26 9.45 -10.81 -0.07
CA ASP A 26 9.68 -12.03 0.74
C ASP A 26 8.52 -13.07 0.65
N GLY A 27 7.95 -13.23 -0.54
CA GLY A 27 6.81 -14.13 -0.77
C GLY A 27 5.46 -13.65 -0.22
N LYS A 28 5.41 -12.46 0.38
CA LYS A 28 4.20 -11.83 0.91
C LYS A 28 3.74 -10.70 -0.01
N ALA A 29 2.43 -10.46 -0.04
CA ALA A 29 1.87 -9.35 -0.82
C ALA A 29 2.41 -8.02 -0.28
N ALA A 30 2.79 -7.12 -1.17
CA ALA A 30 3.33 -5.83 -0.80
C ALA A 30 2.76 -4.71 -1.68
N LEU A 31 2.68 -3.52 -1.10
CA LEU A 31 2.08 -2.33 -1.69
C LEU A 31 3.00 -1.15 -1.45
N ALA A 32 3.61 -0.65 -2.53
CA ALA A 32 4.22 0.67 -2.54
C ALA A 32 3.17 1.71 -2.93
N ARG A 33 3.07 2.77 -2.15
CA ARG A 33 2.19 3.91 -2.40
C ARG A 33 2.95 5.20 -2.19
N GLU A 34 2.75 6.14 -3.08
CA GLU A 34 3.19 7.50 -2.90
C GLU A 34 2.17 8.22 -1.99
N THR A 35 2.64 8.84 -0.91
CA THR A 35 1.79 9.59 0.02
C THR A 35 1.87 11.09 -0.15
N SER A 36 2.93 11.56 -0.80
CA SER A 36 3.12 12.93 -1.23
C SER A 36 4.10 12.91 -2.41
N PRO A 37 4.12 13.93 -3.29
CA PRO A 37 5.04 13.95 -4.42
C PRO A 37 6.49 13.70 -3.97
N GLY A 38 7.09 12.62 -4.47
CA GLY A 38 8.44 12.22 -4.07
C GLY A 38 8.55 11.67 -2.64
N SER A 39 7.49 11.10 -2.10
CA SER A 39 7.47 10.45 -0.79
C SER A 39 6.71 9.13 -0.87
N TRP A 40 7.47 8.05 -0.97
CA TRP A 40 6.96 6.70 -1.09
C TRP A 40 6.95 5.97 0.25
N GLN A 41 5.94 5.15 0.44
CA GLN A 41 5.77 4.24 1.57
C GLN A 41 5.53 2.84 1.05
N VAL A 42 6.06 1.84 1.74
CA VAL A 42 5.81 0.43 1.40
C VAL A 42 5.20 -0.27 2.60
N LYS A 43 4.14 -1.02 2.33
CA LYS A 43 3.49 -1.91 3.27
C LYS A 43 3.60 -3.35 2.76
N MET A 44 3.71 -4.29 3.68
CA MET A 44 3.66 -5.73 3.41
C MET A 44 2.48 -6.33 4.16
N HIS A 45 1.77 -7.25 3.53
CA HIS A 45 0.69 -8.01 4.14
C HIS A 45 1.28 -9.18 4.92
N ASP A 46 1.25 -9.07 6.26
CA ASP A 46 1.75 -10.09 7.18
C ASP A 46 0.81 -10.17 8.39
N PRO A 47 -0.36 -10.84 8.26
CA PRO A 47 -1.40 -10.85 9.30
C PRO A 47 -0.96 -11.56 10.59
N SER A 48 0.10 -12.35 10.53
CA SER A 48 0.70 -12.98 11.71
C SER A 48 1.62 -12.05 12.50
N SER A 49 1.99 -10.88 11.95
CA SER A 49 2.84 -9.92 12.63
C SER A 49 2.08 -9.20 13.74
N PRO A 50 2.64 -9.07 14.95
CA PRO A 50 2.03 -8.25 16.00
C PRO A 50 2.04 -6.75 15.65
N ARG A 51 2.80 -6.35 14.61
CA ARG A 51 2.87 -4.97 14.11
C ARG A 51 1.87 -4.71 12.99
N ALA A 52 1.17 -5.75 12.52
CA ALA A 52 0.15 -5.58 11.51
C ALA A 52 -1.02 -4.81 12.09
N GLY A 53 -1.55 -3.87 11.30
CA GLY A 53 -2.85 -3.27 11.62
C GLY A 53 -3.97 -4.31 11.53
N HIS A 54 -5.19 -3.90 11.87
CA HIS A 54 -6.38 -4.75 11.76
C HIS A 54 -6.56 -5.36 10.36
N ASP A 55 -6.12 -4.66 9.32
CA ASP A 55 -6.16 -5.08 7.91
C ASP A 55 -5.03 -6.07 7.53
N GLY A 56 -4.19 -6.51 8.47
CA GLY A 56 -3.09 -7.45 8.21
C GLY A 56 -1.85 -6.83 7.55
N TRP A 57 -1.85 -5.53 7.26
CA TRP A 57 -0.71 -4.85 6.68
C TRP A 57 0.23 -4.24 7.72
N VAL A 58 1.53 -4.42 7.48
CA VAL A 58 2.64 -3.86 8.24
C VAL A 58 3.35 -2.80 7.39
N MET A 59 3.62 -1.62 7.94
CA MET A 59 4.48 -0.64 7.29
C MET A 59 5.94 -1.09 7.44
N ILE A 60 6.59 -1.34 6.31
CA ILE A 60 7.98 -1.83 6.25
C ILE A 60 8.98 -0.71 5.94
N GLY A 61 8.52 0.40 5.36
CA GLY A 61 9.27 1.66 5.44
C GLY A 61 8.59 2.80 4.68
N SER A 62 9.24 3.96 4.73
CA SER A 62 8.75 5.20 4.16
C SER A 62 9.88 6.20 3.88
N GLY A 63 9.58 7.23 3.10
CA GLY A 63 10.46 8.39 2.90
C GLY A 63 11.35 8.31 1.66
N TRP A 64 11.11 7.37 0.75
CA TRP A 64 11.87 7.30 -0.50
C TRP A 64 11.36 8.29 -1.53
N SER A 65 12.29 8.86 -2.31
CA SER A 65 11.96 9.83 -3.36
C SER A 65 11.32 9.18 -4.58
N THR A 66 11.58 7.90 -4.82
CA THR A 66 11.06 7.18 -5.98
C THR A 66 10.54 5.78 -5.63
N LEU A 67 9.63 5.27 -6.48
CA LEU A 67 9.17 3.88 -6.40
C LEU A 67 10.32 2.88 -6.55
N ALA A 68 11.30 3.17 -7.40
CA ALA A 68 12.43 2.28 -7.64
C ALA A 68 13.30 2.13 -6.38
N GLU A 69 13.58 3.23 -5.67
CA GLU A 69 14.28 3.19 -4.39
C GLU A 69 13.48 2.48 -3.30
N ALA A 70 12.18 2.79 -3.20
CA ALA A 70 11.29 2.11 -2.27
C ALA A 70 11.27 0.60 -2.53
N ALA A 71 11.21 0.20 -3.80
CA ALA A 71 11.19 -1.20 -4.20
C ALA A 71 12.52 -1.90 -3.92
N ALA A 72 13.65 -1.29 -4.29
CA ALA A 72 14.97 -1.85 -4.02
C ALA A 72 15.25 -1.98 -2.51
N ALA A 73 14.86 -0.99 -1.70
CA ALA A 73 15.08 -1.01 -0.25
C ALA A 73 14.21 -2.04 0.48
N THR A 74 13.06 -2.40 -0.09
CA THR A 74 12.10 -3.33 0.53
C THR A 74 12.04 -4.71 -0.13
N GLY A 75 12.77 -4.90 -1.23
CA GLY A 75 12.71 -6.11 -2.04
C GLY A 75 11.36 -6.30 -2.74
N LEU A 76 10.66 -5.20 -3.06
CA LEU A 76 9.42 -5.24 -3.83
C LEU A 76 9.75 -5.57 -5.29
N SER A 77 9.25 -6.70 -5.78
CA SER A 77 9.34 -7.11 -7.18
C SER A 77 7.99 -7.03 -7.88
#